data_AF-A0A497KTC8-F1
#
_entry.id   AF-A0A497KTC8-F1
#
_cell.length_a   1.000
_cell.length_b   1.000
_cell.length_c   1.000
_cell.angle_alpha   90.00
_cell.angle_beta   90.00
_cell.angle_gamma   90.00
#
_symmetry.space_group_name_H-M   'P 1'
#
loop_
_entity.id
_entity.type
_entity.pdbx_description
1 polymer ?
#
loop_
_entity_poly.entity_id
_entity_poly.type
_entity_poly.pdbx_seq_one_letter_code
_entity_poly.pdbx_strand_id
1 'polypeptide(L)'
;MRVGIPFWVIQYNVTENGAELVFPYEGKFYRLDANKAPSEFWRYRKLLLWLTEGRTDNEQITVDLSDKPNVWIELDDCEEIPESYPL
;
A
#
# COMPACT_ATOMS: atom_id res chain seq x y z
N MET A 1 -4.87 15.69 3.55
CA MET A 1 -4.66 15.29 4.96
C MET A 1 -3.79 14.04 4.99
N ARG A 2 -2.69 14.04 5.77
CA ARG A 2 -1.77 12.90 5.86
C ARG A 2 -2.19 11.91 6.93
N VAL A 3 -2.33 10.64 6.58
CA VAL A 3 -2.75 9.56 7.49
C VAL A 3 -1.82 8.36 7.43
N GLY A 4 -1.65 7.67 8.56
CA GLY A 4 -0.82 6.47 8.65
C GLY A 4 -1.67 5.21 8.53
N ILE A 5 -1.51 4.47 7.45
CA ILE A 5 -2.25 3.22 7.19
C ILE A 5 -1.32 2.02 7.41
N PRO A 6 -1.69 1.03 8.24
CA PRO A 6 -0.89 -0.16 8.41
C PRO A 6 -0.69 -0.92 7.09
N PHE A 7 0.54 -1.29 6.76
CA PHE A 7 0.86 -1.92 5.47
C PHE A 7 0.01 -3.17 5.19
N TRP A 8 -0.23 -4.02 6.18
CA TRP A 8 -0.96 -5.28 6.01
C TRP A 8 -2.46 -5.13 5.70
N VAL A 9 -3.04 -3.93 5.85
CA VAL A 9 -4.43 -3.67 5.43
C VAL A 9 -4.54 -3.05 4.04
N ILE A 10 -3.41 -2.71 3.42
CA ILE A 10 -3.36 -2.12 2.08
C ILE A 10 -3.30 -3.25 1.06
N GLN A 11 -4.27 -3.26 0.16
CA GLN A 11 -4.31 -4.19 -0.96
C GLN A 11 -3.70 -3.56 -2.20
N TYR A 12 -3.02 -4.37 -3.01
CA TYR A 12 -2.43 -3.98 -4.27
C TYR A 12 -3.14 -4.72 -5.40
N ASN A 13 -3.90 -3.97 -6.20
CA ASN A 13 -4.72 -4.53 -7.26
C ASN A 13 -4.13 -4.15 -8.61
N VAL A 14 -4.11 -5.10 -9.54
CA VAL A 14 -3.71 -4.88 -10.92
C VAL A 14 -4.95 -5.04 -11.79
N THR A 15 -5.38 -3.94 -12.40
CA THR A 15 -6.56 -3.88 -13.28
C THR A 15 -6.12 -3.66 -14.73
N GLU A 16 -7.06 -3.74 -15.67
CA GLU A 16 -6.82 -3.39 -17.08
C GLU A 16 -6.38 -1.93 -17.27
N ASN A 17 -6.77 -1.04 -16.34
CA ASN A 17 -6.49 0.39 -16.40
C ASN A 17 -5.21 0.81 -15.65
N GLY A 18 -4.51 -0.15 -15.03
CA GLY A 18 -3.32 0.11 -14.22
C GLY A 18 -3.42 -0.52 -12.83
N ALA A 19 -2.44 -0.18 -11.99
CA ALA A 19 -2.37 -0.68 -10.62
C ALA A 19 -2.87 0.35 -9.61
N GLU A 20 -3.52 -0.13 -8.56
CA GLU A 20 -4.11 0.70 -7.51
C GLU A 20 -3.88 0.11 -6.12
N LEU A 21 -3.86 1.00 -5.12
CA LEU A 21 -3.88 0.66 -3.71
C LEU A 21 -5.26 0.88 -3.16
N VAL A 22 -5.80 -0.13 -2.48
CA VAL A 22 -7.10 -0.04 -1.79
C VAL A 22 -6.88 -0.27 -0.31
N PHE A 23 -7.45 0.61 0.52
CA PHE A 23 -7.29 0.53 1.97
C PHE A 23 -8.47 1.15 2.73
N PRO A 24 -8.80 0.63 3.93
CA PRO A 24 -9.80 1.23 4.80
C PRO A 24 -9.21 2.37 5.65
N TYR A 25 -9.98 3.43 5.87
CA TYR A 25 -9.68 4.49 6.84
C TYR A 25 -10.99 5.09 7.38
N GLU A 26 -11.13 5.20 8.71
CA GLU A 26 -12.31 5.78 9.39
C GLU A 26 -13.68 5.23 8.92
N GLY A 27 -13.76 3.92 8.66
CA GLY A 27 -15.00 3.26 8.23
C GLY A 27 -15.38 3.49 6.77
N LYS A 28 -14.46 4.04 5.96
CA LYS A 28 -14.59 4.20 4.51
C LYS A 28 -13.45 3.48 3.80
N PHE A 29 -13.62 3.22 2.51
CA PHE A 29 -12.55 2.69 1.67
C PHE A 29 -12.04 3.77 0.72
N TYR A 30 -10.73 3.75 0.50
CA TYR A 30 -10.05 4.68 -0.37
C TYR A 30 -9.22 3.92 -1.39
N ARG A 31 -9.15 4.52 -2.57
CA ARG A 31 -8.35 4.11 -3.72
C ARG A 31 -7.26 5.15 -3.98
N LEU A 32 -6.05 4.68 -4.22
CA LEU A 32 -4.91 5.50 -4.65
C LEU A 32 -4.27 4.85 -5.88
N ASP A 33 -4.02 5.64 -6.93
CA ASP A 33 -3.21 5.19 -8.06
C ASP A 33 -1.82 4.74 -7.57
N ALA A 34 -1.38 3.53 -7.94
CA ALA A 34 -0.11 2.98 -7.47
C ALA A 34 1.10 3.85 -7.85
N ASN A 35 1.01 4.65 -8.92
CA ASN A 35 2.07 5.59 -9.31
C ASN A 35 2.26 6.72 -8.27
N LYS A 36 1.24 7.00 -7.46
CA LYS A 36 1.29 7.96 -6.35
C LYS A 36 1.61 7.29 -5.01
N ALA A 37 1.81 5.98 -4.98
CA ALA A 37 2.07 5.26 -3.75
C ALA A 37 3.37 5.74 -3.08
N PRO A 38 3.37 6.00 -1.76
CA PRO A 38 4.57 6.37 -1.02
C PRO A 38 5.66 5.31 -1.15
N SER A 39 6.92 5.73 -1.12
CA SER A 39 8.09 4.86 -1.26
C SER A 39 8.13 3.71 -0.25
N GLU A 40 7.59 3.95 0.94
CA GLU A 40 7.52 3.02 2.06
C GLU A 40 6.64 1.82 1.72
N PHE A 41 5.55 2.02 0.99
CA PHE A 41 4.69 0.94 0.52
C PHE A 41 5.49 -0.02 -0.36
N TRP A 42 6.23 0.51 -1.34
CA TRP A 42 7.03 -0.31 -2.24
C TRP A 42 8.15 -1.06 -1.51
N ARG A 43 8.81 -0.41 -0.55
CA ARG A 43 9.79 -1.04 0.32
C ARG A 43 9.20 -2.25 1.06
N TYR A 44 8.04 -2.07 1.71
CA TYR A 44 7.39 -3.16 2.43
C TYR A 44 6.86 -4.25 1.50
N ARG A 45 6.35 -3.88 0.32
CA ARG A 45 5.86 -4.84 -0.68
C ARG A 45 6.97 -5.72 -1.22
N LYS A 46 8.14 -5.17 -1.54
CA LYS A 46 9.30 -5.95 -1.96
C LYS A 46 9.78 -6.88 -0.85
N LEU A 47 9.86 -6.39 0.39
CA LEU A 47 10.18 -7.21 1.54
C LEU A 47 9.19 -8.38 1.71
N LEU A 48 7.89 -8.11 1.57
CA LEU A 48 6.84 -9.13 1.61
C LEU A 48 7.07 -10.18 0.52
N LEU A 49 7.20 -9.77 -0.73
CA LEU A 49 7.42 -10.69 -1.86
C LEU A 49 8.70 -11.52 -1.70
N TRP A 50 9.76 -10.93 -1.18
CA TRP A 50 10.99 -11.67 -0.92
C TRP A 50 10.77 -12.74 0.16
N LEU A 51 10.08 -12.41 1.24
CA LEU A 51 9.76 -13.35 2.33
C LEU A 51 8.78 -14.45 1.92
N THR A 52 7.77 -14.14 1.09
CA THR A 52 6.68 -15.07 0.78
C THR A 52 6.88 -15.83 -0.52
N GLU A 53 7.54 -15.24 -1.51
CA GLU A 53 7.70 -15.81 -2.85
C GLU A 53 9.16 -16.07 -3.23
N GLY A 54 10.12 -15.66 -2.40
CA GLY A 54 11.54 -15.76 -2.72
C GLY A 54 11.96 -14.84 -3.88
N ARG A 55 11.13 -13.83 -4.22
CA ARG A 55 11.44 -12.87 -5.28
C ARG A 55 12.64 -12.05 -4.87
N THR A 56 13.71 -12.12 -5.65
CA THR A 56 14.95 -11.39 -5.36
C THR A 56 15.03 -10.15 -6.24
N ASP A 57 15.30 -9.01 -5.58
CA ASP A 57 15.61 -7.74 -6.22
C ASP A 57 17.09 -7.41 -5.93
N ASN A 58 17.80 -6.77 -6.87
CA ASN A 58 19.20 -6.35 -6.70
C ASN A 58 19.33 -5.11 -5.79
N GLU A 59 18.78 -5.18 -4.58
CA GLU A 59 18.75 -4.09 -3.61
C GLU A 59 18.86 -4.58 -2.17
N GLN A 60 19.23 -3.68 -1.25
CA GLN A 60 19.24 -3.94 0.19
C GLN A 60 18.14 -3.12 0.86
N ILE A 61 17.28 -3.78 1.64
CA ILE A 61 16.21 -3.16 2.42
C ILE A 61 16.54 -3.29 3.91
N THR A 62 16.52 -2.16 4.63
CA THR A 62 16.62 -2.12 6.09
C THR A 62 15.28 -1.68 6.69
N VAL A 63 14.83 -2.39 7.72
CA VAL A 63 13.60 -2.08 8.46
C VAL A 63 13.86 -2.09 9.96
N ASP A 64 13.27 -1.16 10.70
CA ASP A 64 13.20 -1.20 12.16
C ASP A 64 11.95 -1.95 12.57
N LEU A 65 12.13 -3.05 13.32
CA LEU A 65 11.03 -3.90 13.78
C LEU A 65 10.33 -3.34 15.03
N SER A 66 10.89 -2.31 15.66
CA SER A 66 10.27 -1.58 16.77
C SER A 66 9.14 -0.67 16.29
N ASP A 67 9.22 -0.22 15.03
CA ASP A 67 8.22 0.63 14.41
C ASP A 67 7.11 -0.20 13.75
N LYS A 68 5.86 0.24 13.90
CA LYS A 68 4.76 -0.33 13.13
C LYS A 68 4.96 0.04 11.65
N PRO A 69 4.85 -0.91 10.70
CA PRO A 69 5.00 -0.66 9.27
C PRO A 69 3.78 0.09 8.73
N ASN A 70 3.69 1.38 9.03
CA ASN A 70 2.69 2.28 8.50
C ASN A 70 3.18 2.91 7.19
N VAL A 71 2.26 3.05 6.24
CA VAL A 71 2.43 3.83 5.02
C VAL A 71 1.70 5.15 5.21
N TRP A 72 2.42 6.26 5.06
CA TRP A 72 1.85 7.58 5.24
C TRP A 72 1.31 8.13 3.92
N ILE A 73 -0.01 8.20 3.80
CA ILE A 73 -0.74 8.53 2.56
C ILE A 73 -1.40 9.90 2.70
N GLU A 74 -1.35 10.71 1.63
CA GLU A 74 -2.15 11.94 1.51
C GLU A 74 -3.54 11.58 1.00
N LEU A 75 -4.56 11.66 1.86
CA LEU A 75 -5.95 11.32 1.48
C LEU A 75 -6.51 12.23 0.39
N ASP A 76 -5.97 13.43 0.21
CA ASP A 76 -6.42 14.38 -0.81
C ASP A 76 -6.06 13.89 -2.23
N ASP A 77 -5.13 12.95 -2.34
CA ASP A 77 -4.76 12.26 -3.59
C ASP A 77 -5.57 10.98 -3.84
N CYS A 78 -6.47 10.62 -2.91
CA CYS A 78 -7.25 9.39 -2.95
C CYS A 78 -8.69 9.65 -3.39
N GLU A 79 -9.30 8.61 -3.96
CA GLU A 79 -10.72 8.56 -4.25
C GLU A 79 -11.43 7.70 -3.21
N GLU A 80 -12.52 8.21 -2.62
CA GLU A 80 -13.40 7.40 -1.76
C GLU A 80 -14.20 6.44 -2.64
N ILE A 81 -14.20 5.16 -2.28
CA ILE A 81 -14.87 4.09 -3.02
C ILE A 81 -15.86 3.33 -2.12
N PRO A 82 -16.93 2.73 -2.70
CA PRO A 82 -17.88 1.96 -1.92
C PRO A 82 -17.27 0.65 -1.42
N GLU A 83 -17.79 0.09 -0.33
CA GLU A 83 -17.34 -1.21 0.21
C GLU A 83 -17.54 -2.37 -0.77
N SER A 84 -18.49 -2.22 -1.70
CA SER A 84 -18.77 -3.21 -2.75
C SER A 84 -17.79 -3.15 -3.92
N TYR A 85 -16.76 -2.28 -3.85
CA TYR A 85 -15.79 -2.15 -4.93
C TYR A 85 -15.03 -3.47 -5.10
N PRO A 86 -14.88 -3.98 -6.34
CA PRO A 86 -14.20 -5.24 -6.58
C PRO A 86 -12.74 -5.12 -6.17
N LEU A 87 -12.32 -6.02 -5.28
CA LEU A 87 -10.94 -6.15 -4.80
C LEU A 87 -10.22 -7.24 -5.59
#